data_AF-A0A959L5L8-F1
#
_entry.id   AF-A0A959L5L8-F1
#
_cell.length_a   1.000
_cell.length_b   1.000
_cell.length_c   1.000
_cell.angle_alpha   90.00
_cell.angle_beta   90.00
_cell.angle_gamma   90.00
#
_symmetry.space_group_name_H-M   'P 1'
#
loop_
_entity.id
_entity.type
_entity.pdbx_description
1 polymer ?
#
loop_
_entity_poly.entity_id
_entity_poly.type
_entity_poly.pdbx_seq_one_letter_code
_entity_poly.pdbx_strand_id
1 'polypeptide(L)'
;MNLIQANKDFTAVGIFQRLFSFIGCLCSIYHSSVAQIQNTVGVLQAQPLEYTSGYDLLYPNNQADIFLIDQCGRLVHRWQDDPSWRPGNVAYLLENGQLVRAKRYFAAINDPIWFSGGGEMVELVDWSGNVLWQFYQNDSLKRLHHDIQPLPNGHVLLVSWELKTGEEALLQGRDPASLLENRLFPDYILEVSPDSGDSVLWEWHAWDHLIQDFDETKPNYGVIAEHPELIDLNFDTREGIPDWLHINSIDYHPQLDQIMLSVLGFDEIWIIDHSTTSEEAAGHVGGRSGQGGDLLYRWGNPMAYQQGDVSDQMLFGQHDAHWVDDLAGTDPFYGQIAVFDNNYRPEFSAGHLIDASFDTLTQSYLMDQGRWLPISYT
;
A
#
# COMPACT_ATOMS: atom_id res chain seq x y z
N MET A 1 93.02 -24.26 45.08
CA MET A 1 93.34 -23.66 46.39
C MET A 1 92.02 -23.17 46.97
N ASN A 2 91.51 -23.91 47.97
CA ASN A 2 90.27 -23.66 48.70
C ASN A 2 90.23 -22.27 49.35
N LEU A 3 89.02 -21.72 49.51
CA LEU A 3 88.49 -20.93 50.64
C LEU A 3 86.98 -20.67 50.36
N ILE A 4 86.03 -21.47 50.85
CA ILE A 4 85.27 -21.33 52.14
C ILE A 4 84.68 -19.91 52.30
N GLN A 5 83.43 -19.66 51.90
CA GLN A 5 82.15 -19.85 52.61
C GLN A 5 81.87 -18.82 53.73
N ALA A 6 80.85 -17.99 53.53
CA ALA A 6 80.09 -17.34 54.60
C ALA A 6 78.64 -17.09 54.14
N ASN A 7 77.74 -17.97 54.60
CA ASN A 7 76.29 -17.79 54.56
C ASN A 7 75.88 -16.64 55.50
N LYS A 8 74.92 -15.82 55.05
CA LYS A 8 73.95 -15.20 55.95
C LYS A 8 72.56 -15.37 55.33
N ASP A 9 71.81 -16.28 55.95
CA ASP A 9 70.38 -16.42 55.81
C ASP A 9 69.68 -15.13 56.23
N PHE A 10 68.81 -14.59 55.37
CA PHE A 10 67.60 -13.90 55.79
C PHE A 10 66.52 -14.18 54.74
N THR A 11 65.67 -15.13 55.08
CA THR A 11 64.55 -15.64 54.29
C THR A 11 63.53 -14.55 53.99
N ALA A 12 63.25 -14.36 52.70
CA ALA A 12 62.25 -13.44 52.14
C ALA A 12 60.80 -13.93 52.36
N VAL A 13 60.39 -14.14 53.61
CA VAL A 13 59.03 -14.61 53.96
C VAL A 13 58.22 -13.53 54.70
N GLY A 14 58.83 -12.40 55.08
CA GLY A 14 58.18 -11.35 55.89
C GLY A 14 57.57 -10.16 55.14
N ILE A 15 57.73 -10.04 53.82
CA ILE A 15 57.29 -8.84 53.05
C ILE A 15 56.07 -9.14 52.14
N PHE A 16 55.78 -10.40 51.85
CA PHE A 16 54.70 -10.78 50.93
C PHE A 16 53.28 -10.83 51.54
N GLN A 17 53.14 -10.69 52.86
CA GLN A 17 51.84 -10.80 53.53
C GLN A 17 51.17 -9.47 53.93
N ARG A 18 51.79 -8.32 53.65
CA ARG A 18 51.19 -6.99 53.92
C ARG A 18 50.87 -6.17 52.68
N LEU A 19 51.24 -6.61 51.47
CA LEU A 19 50.82 -5.97 50.21
C LEU A 19 49.51 -6.55 49.63
N PHE A 20 49.03 -7.69 50.10
CA PHE A 20 47.81 -8.32 49.57
C PHE A 20 46.50 -7.82 50.20
N SER A 21 46.54 -7.15 51.35
CA SER A 21 45.32 -6.60 51.99
C SER A 21 44.94 -5.19 51.56
N PHE A 22 45.76 -4.51 50.74
CA PHE A 22 45.42 -3.18 50.20
C PHE A 22 45.08 -3.17 48.70
N ILE A 23 45.43 -4.24 47.97
CA ILE A 23 45.07 -4.40 46.55
C ILE A 23 43.71 -5.13 46.41
N GLY A 24 43.35 -6.00 47.36
CA GLY A 24 42.04 -6.68 47.35
C GLY A 24 40.82 -5.80 47.66
N CYS A 25 41.01 -4.61 48.23
CA CYS A 25 39.91 -3.69 48.55
C CYS A 25 39.68 -2.60 47.49
N LEU A 26 40.59 -2.46 46.51
CA LEU A 26 40.45 -1.51 45.39
C LEU A 26 40.06 -2.18 44.06
N CYS A 27 40.22 -3.50 43.93
CA CYS A 27 39.67 -4.24 42.78
C CYS A 27 38.21 -4.69 42.96
N SER A 28 37.60 -4.44 44.11
CA SER A 28 36.20 -4.82 44.40
C SER A 28 35.20 -3.69 44.16
N ILE A 29 35.66 -2.51 43.72
CA ILE A 29 34.82 -1.36 43.33
C ILE A 29 35.16 -0.92 41.90
N TYR A 30 35.32 -1.90 41.02
CA TYR A 30 35.20 -1.72 39.57
C TYR A 30 34.28 -2.81 39.02
N HIS A 31 33.17 -3.07 39.71
CA HIS A 31 31.94 -3.29 38.95
C HIS A 31 31.55 -1.93 38.42
N SER A 32 32.19 -1.53 37.32
CA SER A 32 31.62 -0.54 36.43
C SER A 32 30.24 -1.06 36.10
N SER A 33 29.22 -0.56 36.79
CA SER A 33 27.88 -0.52 36.26
C SER A 33 28.00 0.34 35.00
N VAL A 34 28.39 -0.29 33.89
CA VAL A 34 28.05 0.21 32.57
C VAL A 34 26.54 0.11 32.60
N ALA A 35 25.88 1.20 33.01
CA ALA A 35 24.51 1.42 32.64
C ALA A 35 24.53 1.30 31.12
N GLN A 36 24.06 0.17 30.60
CA GLN A 36 23.69 0.08 29.20
C GLN A 36 22.63 1.15 29.06
N ILE A 37 23.02 2.31 28.54
CA ILE A 37 22.07 3.30 28.07
C ILE A 37 21.40 2.59 26.91
N GLN A 38 20.28 1.92 27.20
CA GLN A 38 19.43 1.38 26.17
C GLN A 38 18.93 2.59 25.39
N ASN A 39 19.17 2.61 24.09
CA ASN A 39 18.54 3.60 23.24
C ASN A 39 17.04 3.58 23.54
N THR A 40 16.43 4.75 23.71
CA THR A 40 14.97 4.85 23.92
C THR A 40 14.25 5.19 22.61
N VAL A 41 15.02 5.40 21.53
CA VAL A 41 14.57 5.76 20.18
C VAL A 41 15.49 5.09 19.15
N GLY A 42 14.98 4.83 17.94
CA GLY A 42 15.70 4.09 16.90
C GLY A 42 15.59 2.57 17.07
N VAL A 43 16.49 1.82 16.43
CA VAL A 43 16.50 0.35 16.52
C VAL A 43 16.93 -0.08 17.91
N LEU A 44 15.98 -0.64 18.66
CA LEU A 44 16.19 -1.09 20.04
C LEU A 44 16.60 -2.57 20.12
N GLN A 45 16.22 -3.33 19.10
CA GLN A 45 16.50 -4.75 18.95
C GLN A 45 16.62 -5.05 17.47
N ALA A 46 17.65 -5.82 17.10
CA ALA A 46 17.81 -6.37 15.78
C ALA A 46 17.97 -7.89 15.92
N GLN A 47 17.26 -8.66 15.11
CA GLN A 47 17.41 -10.12 15.00
C GLN A 47 17.87 -10.44 13.57
N PRO A 48 19.20 -10.47 13.30
CA PRO A 48 19.74 -10.57 11.94
C PRO A 48 19.33 -11.81 11.14
N LEU A 49 18.71 -12.80 11.77
CA LEU A 49 18.19 -13.99 11.11
C LEU A 49 16.68 -13.89 10.77
N GLU A 50 16.01 -12.83 11.22
CA GLU A 50 14.56 -12.63 11.07
C GLU A 50 14.20 -11.45 10.14
N TYR A 51 15.19 -10.78 9.53
CA TYR A 51 14.96 -9.70 8.58
C TYR A 51 15.84 -9.86 7.32
N THR A 52 15.35 -9.36 6.18
CA THR A 52 16.07 -9.35 4.90
C THR A 52 17.05 -8.18 4.84
N SER A 53 18.24 -8.38 4.25
CA SER A 53 19.22 -7.31 4.00
C SER A 53 18.66 -6.20 3.12
N GLY A 54 18.81 -4.92 3.48
CA GLY A 54 18.29 -3.82 2.67
C GLY A 54 18.26 -2.47 3.40
N TYR A 55 17.49 -1.55 2.82
CA TYR A 55 17.16 -0.24 3.38
C TYR A 55 15.65 -0.11 3.56
N ASP A 56 15.22 0.63 4.57
CA ASP A 56 13.81 0.95 4.78
C ASP A 56 13.55 2.40 4.38
N LEU A 57 12.53 2.61 3.55
CA LEU A 57 12.05 3.93 3.18
C LEU A 57 10.90 4.32 4.11
N LEU A 58 10.99 5.48 4.74
CA LEU A 58 9.98 5.97 5.68
C LEU A 58 9.45 7.32 5.21
N TYR A 59 8.13 7.41 5.05
CA TYR A 59 7.44 8.66 4.76
C TYR A 59 6.37 8.96 5.83
N PRO A 60 6.74 9.59 6.96
CA PRO A 60 5.85 9.71 8.10
C PRO A 60 4.64 10.62 7.82
N ASN A 61 3.43 10.14 8.09
CA ASN A 61 2.14 10.77 7.75
C ASN A 61 1.99 12.27 8.14
N ASN A 62 2.77 12.77 9.10
CA ASN A 62 2.73 14.17 9.53
C ASN A 62 4.04 14.95 9.33
N GLN A 63 4.89 14.50 8.42
CA GLN A 63 6.16 15.14 8.08
C GLN A 63 6.33 15.24 6.57
N ALA A 64 7.00 16.30 6.11
CA ALA A 64 7.22 16.52 4.68
C ALA A 64 8.36 15.66 4.10
N ASP A 65 9.25 15.18 4.97
CA ASP A 65 10.49 14.56 4.56
C ASP A 65 10.37 13.05 4.47
N ILE A 66 11.14 12.49 3.54
CA ILE A 66 11.29 11.04 3.35
C ILE A 66 12.68 10.64 3.82
N PHE A 67 12.74 9.56 4.58
CA PHE A 67 13.98 9.07 5.19
C PHE A 67 14.30 7.68 4.63
N LEU A 68 15.55 7.49 4.20
CA LEU A 68 16.10 6.17 3.95
C LEU A 68 16.96 5.79 5.15
N ILE A 69 16.65 4.67 5.79
CA ILE A 69 17.44 4.16 6.91
C ILE A 69 18.01 2.79 6.57
N ASP A 70 19.15 2.47 7.20
CA ASP A 70 19.66 1.10 7.19
C ASP A 70 19.10 0.30 8.38
N GLN A 71 19.45 -0.98 8.39
CA GLN A 71 18.99 -1.96 9.37
C GLN A 71 19.47 -1.72 10.80
N CYS A 72 20.48 -0.86 10.96
CA CYS A 72 20.93 -0.40 12.28
C CYS A 72 20.13 0.83 12.74
N GLY A 73 19.14 1.28 11.97
CA GLY A 73 18.37 2.49 12.19
C GLY A 73 19.15 3.77 11.88
N ARG A 74 20.27 3.68 11.15
CA ARG A 74 21.07 4.85 10.81
C ARG A 74 20.47 5.53 9.59
N LEU A 75 20.38 6.86 9.64
CA LEU A 75 19.96 7.64 8.49
C LEU A 75 21.00 7.52 7.36
N VAL A 76 20.58 6.98 6.23
CA VAL A 76 21.37 6.86 5.01
C VAL A 76 21.17 8.08 4.13
N HIS A 77 19.91 8.49 3.97
CA HIS A 77 19.54 9.64 3.16
C HIS A 77 18.24 10.29 3.66
N ARG A 78 18.05 11.58 3.33
CA ARG A 78 16.83 12.34 3.63
C ARG A 78 16.50 13.24 2.45
N TRP A 79 15.36 13.01 1.83
CA TRP A 79 14.77 13.95 0.88
C TRP A 79 13.96 14.98 1.68
N GLN A 80 14.45 16.21 1.72
CA GLN A 80 13.77 17.32 2.40
C GLN A 80 12.75 17.97 1.48
N ASP A 81 11.58 18.31 2.00
CA ASP A 81 10.57 19.11 1.29
C ASP A 81 10.15 20.33 2.14
N ASP A 82 9.36 21.23 1.55
CA ASP A 82 8.77 22.33 2.29
C ASP A 82 7.89 21.79 3.44
N PRO A 83 8.06 22.27 4.69
CA PRO A 83 7.28 21.81 5.85
C PRO A 83 5.76 21.99 5.74
N SER A 84 5.28 22.67 4.71
CA SER A 84 3.86 22.81 4.37
C SER A 84 3.31 21.59 3.63
N TRP A 85 4.15 20.62 3.24
CA TRP A 85 3.69 19.38 2.60
C TRP A 85 3.54 18.24 3.59
N ARG A 86 2.64 17.32 3.27
CA ARG A 86 2.40 16.06 3.97
C ARG A 86 2.35 14.92 2.95
N PRO A 87 2.57 13.67 3.38
CA PRO A 87 2.40 12.54 2.50
C PRO A 87 0.99 12.51 1.92
N GLY A 88 0.90 12.22 0.63
CA GLY A 88 -0.29 11.68 -0.01
C GLY A 88 -0.29 10.16 0.14
N ASN A 89 0.13 9.70 1.32
CA ASN A 89 0.28 8.31 1.78
C ASN A 89 1.39 7.43 1.21
N VAL A 90 1.98 7.70 0.04
CA VAL A 90 2.99 6.77 -0.53
C VAL A 90 4.23 7.46 -1.13
N ALA A 91 5.35 6.72 -1.12
CA ALA A 91 6.56 7.03 -1.88
C ALA A 91 7.31 5.74 -2.27
N TYR A 92 7.92 5.75 -3.46
CA TYR A 92 8.68 4.64 -4.05
C TYR A 92 10.11 5.06 -4.34
N LEU A 93 11.08 4.26 -3.88
CA LEU A 93 12.47 4.39 -4.30
C LEU A 93 12.70 3.52 -5.54
N LEU A 94 12.96 4.15 -6.68
CA LEU A 94 13.18 3.46 -7.95
C LEU A 94 14.58 2.84 -8.02
N GLU A 95 14.76 1.81 -8.85
CA GLU A 95 16.04 1.11 -9.04
C GLU A 95 17.21 2.04 -9.45
N ASN A 96 16.89 3.14 -10.13
CA ASN A 96 17.87 4.14 -10.57
C ASN A 96 18.25 5.15 -9.46
N GLY A 97 17.69 5.01 -8.25
CA GLY A 97 17.92 5.87 -7.10
C GLY A 97 17.10 7.18 -7.09
N GLN A 98 16.16 7.34 -8.03
CA GLN A 98 15.16 8.40 -7.97
C GLN A 98 14.00 8.01 -7.06
N LEU A 99 13.20 8.99 -6.66
CA LEU A 99 12.08 8.79 -5.77
C LEU A 99 10.81 9.34 -6.43
N VAL A 100 9.75 8.53 -6.47
CA VAL A 100 8.40 9.00 -6.80
C VAL A 100 7.64 9.15 -5.49
N ARG A 101 6.96 10.28 -5.26
CA ARG A 101 6.19 10.50 -4.03
C ARG A 101 4.85 11.16 -4.31
N ALA A 102 3.83 10.74 -3.58
CA ALA A 102 2.56 11.45 -3.49
C ALA A 102 2.59 12.42 -2.30
N LYS A 103 2.03 13.63 -2.47
CA LYS A 103 1.98 14.63 -1.41
C LYS A 103 0.73 15.50 -1.51
N ARG A 104 0.46 16.21 -0.42
CA ARG A 104 -0.62 17.21 -0.33
C ARG A 104 -0.26 18.34 0.60
N TYR A 105 -0.90 19.49 0.39
CA TYR A 105 -0.76 20.60 1.31
C TYR A 105 -1.26 20.23 2.72
N PHE A 106 -0.58 20.73 3.75
CA PHE A 106 -0.90 20.35 5.13
C PHE A 106 -2.28 20.82 5.59
N ALA A 107 -2.76 21.93 5.02
CA ALA A 107 -4.05 22.52 5.37
C ALA A 107 -5.12 22.11 4.37
N ALA A 108 -6.23 21.57 4.89
CA ALA A 108 -7.43 21.20 4.14
C ALA A 108 -8.43 22.35 3.96
N ILE A 109 -8.01 23.59 4.20
CA ILE A 109 -8.95 24.71 4.34
C ILE A 109 -9.51 25.08 2.97
N ASN A 110 -10.85 25.01 2.83
CA ASN A 110 -11.58 25.23 1.57
C ASN A 110 -11.27 24.21 0.47
N ASP A 111 -10.80 23.03 0.85
CA ASP A 111 -10.59 21.95 -0.10
C ASP A 111 -11.95 21.36 -0.53
N PRO A 112 -12.29 21.36 -1.83
CA PRO A 112 -13.62 20.96 -2.27
C PRO A 112 -13.89 19.46 -2.11
N ILE A 113 -12.83 18.64 -2.07
CA ILE A 113 -12.88 17.18 -1.88
C ILE A 113 -11.90 16.83 -0.76
N TRP A 114 -12.41 16.35 0.38
CA TRP A 114 -11.55 16.03 1.52
C TRP A 114 -12.06 14.81 2.30
N PHE A 115 -11.37 13.69 2.11
CA PHE A 115 -11.56 12.44 2.86
C PHE A 115 -10.21 11.88 3.33
N SER A 116 -10.25 10.78 4.08
CA SER A 116 -9.03 10.07 4.49
C SER A 116 -8.22 9.68 3.26
N GLY A 117 -6.91 9.89 3.33
CA GLY A 117 -5.97 9.58 2.25
C GLY A 117 -5.88 10.60 1.11
N GLY A 118 -6.52 11.76 1.22
CA GLY A 118 -6.41 12.81 0.21
C GLY A 118 -4.96 13.18 -0.13
N GLY A 119 -4.59 12.96 -1.39
CA GLY A 119 -3.38 13.46 -2.05
C GLY A 119 -3.69 14.72 -2.86
N GLU A 120 -2.76 15.18 -3.69
CA GLU A 120 -2.93 16.37 -4.52
C GLU A 120 -1.88 16.45 -5.63
N MET A 121 -0.66 16.01 -5.33
CA MET A 121 0.47 16.10 -6.24
C MET A 121 1.33 14.84 -6.19
N VAL A 122 1.89 14.46 -7.33
CA VAL A 122 2.94 13.45 -7.44
C VAL A 122 4.19 14.10 -7.97
N GLU A 123 5.35 13.75 -7.42
CA GLU A 123 6.65 14.25 -7.86
C GLU A 123 7.62 13.10 -8.13
N LEU A 124 8.39 13.23 -9.21
CA LEU A 124 9.63 12.49 -9.42
C LEU A 124 10.79 13.39 -8.98
N VAL A 125 11.60 12.93 -8.04
CA VAL A 125 12.76 13.68 -7.52
C VAL A 125 14.04 12.86 -7.63
N ASP A 126 15.15 13.54 -7.88
CA ASP A 126 16.46 12.89 -7.91
C ASP A 126 17.02 12.61 -6.49
N TRP A 127 18.15 11.92 -6.43
CA TRP A 127 18.86 11.63 -5.16
C TRP A 127 19.28 12.88 -4.38
N SER A 128 19.37 14.05 -5.02
CA SER A 128 19.72 15.32 -4.34
C SER A 128 18.47 16.08 -3.86
N GLY A 129 17.26 15.58 -4.14
CA GLY A 129 16.00 16.24 -3.84
C GLY A 129 15.56 17.29 -4.85
N ASN A 130 16.16 17.33 -6.05
CA ASN A 130 15.66 18.18 -7.12
C ASN A 130 14.43 17.56 -7.75
N VAL A 131 13.36 18.34 -7.88
CA VAL A 131 12.15 17.93 -8.62
C VAL A 131 12.47 17.87 -10.11
N LEU A 132 12.29 16.68 -10.69
CA LEU A 132 12.48 16.43 -12.12
C LEU A 132 11.18 16.55 -12.90
N TRP A 133 10.08 16.11 -12.27
CA TRP A 133 8.72 16.17 -12.81
C TRP A 133 7.70 16.22 -11.69
N GLN A 134 6.54 16.77 -11.98
CA GLN A 134 5.39 16.77 -11.07
C GLN A 134 4.08 16.69 -11.87
N PHE A 135 3.05 16.10 -11.26
CA PHE A 135 1.67 16.12 -11.72
C PHE A 135 0.77 16.59 -10.58
N TYR A 136 -0.19 17.47 -10.88
CA TYR A 136 -1.10 18.05 -9.90
C TYR A 136 -2.55 17.79 -10.28
N GLN A 137 -3.34 17.27 -9.34
CA GLN A 137 -4.79 17.17 -9.48
C GLN A 137 -5.48 17.28 -8.13
N ASN A 138 -6.01 18.48 -7.90
CA ASN A 138 -6.86 18.81 -6.77
C ASN A 138 -7.72 20.04 -7.13
N ASP A 139 -8.96 19.79 -7.52
CA ASP A 139 -9.96 20.81 -7.82
C ASP A 139 -11.36 20.36 -7.37
N SER A 140 -12.40 21.12 -7.72
CA SER A 140 -13.78 20.84 -7.30
C SER A 140 -14.40 19.57 -7.89
N LEU A 141 -13.76 19.01 -8.91
CA LEU A 141 -14.23 17.85 -9.66
C LEU A 141 -13.38 16.63 -9.40
N LYS A 142 -12.08 16.78 -9.14
CA LYS A 142 -11.14 15.65 -9.09
C LYS A 142 -10.05 15.84 -8.04
N ARG A 143 -9.61 14.74 -7.43
CA ARG A 143 -8.54 14.76 -6.42
C ARG A 143 -7.81 13.42 -6.32
N LEU A 144 -6.48 13.45 -6.39
CA LEU A 144 -5.63 12.27 -6.11
C LEU A 144 -5.78 11.79 -4.67
N HIS A 145 -5.65 10.49 -4.40
CA HIS A 145 -5.66 9.96 -3.04
C HIS A 145 -4.96 8.60 -2.93
N HIS A 146 -4.57 8.28 -1.69
CA HIS A 146 -3.89 7.05 -1.24
C HIS A 146 -2.61 6.66 -1.97
N ASP A 147 -2.70 6.19 -3.21
CA ASP A 147 -1.63 5.39 -3.78
C ASP A 147 -1.36 5.71 -5.25
N ILE A 148 -0.17 5.33 -5.69
CA ILE A 148 0.34 5.47 -7.05
C ILE A 148 1.15 4.21 -7.37
N GLN A 149 1.29 3.87 -8.64
CA GLN A 149 2.15 2.77 -9.05
C GLN A 149 3.11 3.20 -10.18
N PRO A 150 4.41 3.40 -9.89
CA PRO A 150 5.42 3.61 -10.93
C PRO A 150 5.53 2.37 -11.84
N LEU A 151 5.50 2.60 -13.14
CA LEU A 151 5.55 1.53 -14.13
C LEU A 151 6.97 1.33 -14.70
N PRO A 152 7.31 0.13 -15.21
CA PRO A 152 8.63 -0.14 -15.79
C PRO A 152 9.02 0.75 -16.97
N ASN A 153 8.03 1.33 -17.66
CA ASN A 153 8.22 2.28 -18.77
C ASN A 153 8.51 3.73 -18.29
N GLY A 154 8.48 3.99 -16.98
CA GLY A 154 8.68 5.31 -16.38
C GLY A 154 7.40 6.13 -16.22
N HIS A 155 6.23 5.59 -16.60
CA HIS A 155 4.93 6.19 -16.35
C HIS A 155 4.52 5.93 -14.89
N VAL A 156 3.40 6.54 -14.46
CA VAL A 156 2.86 6.36 -13.13
C VAL A 156 1.34 6.22 -13.23
N LEU A 157 0.80 5.16 -12.63
CA LEU A 157 -0.62 5.02 -12.39
C LEU A 157 -1.01 5.78 -11.11
N LEU A 158 -2.13 6.47 -11.13
CA LEU A 158 -2.62 7.31 -10.03
C LEU A 158 -4.07 6.94 -9.70
N VAL A 159 -4.37 6.83 -8.41
CA VAL A 159 -5.75 6.73 -7.93
C VAL A 159 -6.33 8.14 -7.69
N SER A 160 -7.54 8.39 -8.17
CA SER A 160 -8.23 9.66 -7.98
C SER A 160 -9.72 9.49 -7.77
N TRP A 161 -10.31 10.37 -6.96
CA TRP A 161 -11.75 10.61 -6.95
C TRP A 161 -12.17 11.49 -8.12
N GLU A 162 -13.38 11.27 -8.62
CA GLU A 162 -14.10 12.19 -9.51
C GLU A 162 -15.50 12.50 -8.96
N LEU A 163 -15.98 13.73 -9.13
CA LEU A 163 -17.30 14.14 -8.69
C LEU A 163 -18.38 13.60 -9.64
N LYS A 164 -19.38 12.91 -9.08
CA LYS A 164 -20.70 12.76 -9.68
C LYS A 164 -21.71 13.52 -8.81
N THR A 165 -22.43 14.43 -9.43
CA THR A 165 -23.52 15.15 -8.76
C THR A 165 -24.64 14.19 -8.38
N GLY A 166 -25.47 14.58 -7.42
CA GLY A 166 -26.62 13.76 -7.07
C GLY A 166 -27.59 13.54 -8.23
N GLU A 167 -27.72 14.51 -9.15
CA GLU A 167 -28.52 14.32 -10.37
C GLU A 167 -27.93 13.23 -11.27
N GLU A 168 -26.62 13.25 -11.51
CA GLU A 168 -25.93 12.21 -12.29
C GLU A 168 -26.08 10.82 -11.65
N ALA A 169 -25.93 10.72 -10.33
CA ALA A 169 -26.08 9.46 -9.61
C ALA A 169 -27.52 8.92 -9.67
N LEU A 170 -28.53 9.77 -9.47
CA LEU A 170 -29.94 9.39 -9.59
C LEU A 170 -30.33 9.02 -11.02
N LEU A 171 -29.68 9.63 -12.03
CA LEU A 171 -29.88 9.25 -13.43
C LEU A 171 -29.32 7.86 -13.75
N GLN A 172 -28.29 7.40 -13.04
CA GLN A 172 -27.73 6.04 -13.17
C GLN A 172 -28.43 4.99 -12.29
N GLY A 173 -29.43 5.38 -11.49
CA GLY A 173 -30.20 4.44 -10.65
C GLY A 173 -29.69 4.26 -9.23
N ARG A 174 -28.88 5.20 -8.71
CA ARG A 174 -28.52 5.23 -7.29
C ARG A 174 -29.77 5.41 -6.42
N ASP A 175 -29.88 4.64 -5.34
CA ASP A 175 -30.94 4.77 -4.34
C ASP A 175 -30.80 6.12 -3.63
N PRO A 176 -31.81 7.01 -3.71
CA PRO A 176 -31.79 8.29 -3.00
C PRO A 176 -31.52 8.18 -1.49
N ALA A 177 -31.85 7.05 -0.86
CA ALA A 177 -31.61 6.83 0.57
C ALA A 177 -30.13 6.66 0.92
N SER A 178 -29.30 6.27 -0.04
CA SER A 178 -27.85 6.03 0.11
C SER A 178 -26.98 7.18 -0.44
N LEU A 179 -27.59 8.32 -0.81
CA LEU A 179 -26.90 9.44 -1.45
C LEU A 179 -26.79 10.64 -0.49
N LEU A 180 -25.86 10.55 0.48
CA LEU A 180 -25.61 11.67 1.39
C LEU A 180 -24.94 12.84 0.66
N GLU A 181 -25.10 14.04 1.21
CA GLU A 181 -24.56 15.30 0.65
C GLU A 181 -24.98 15.60 -0.81
N ASN A 182 -25.91 14.82 -1.38
CA ASN A 182 -26.37 14.93 -2.76
C ASN A 182 -25.22 14.88 -3.78
N ARG A 183 -24.22 14.01 -3.54
CA ARG A 183 -23.06 13.78 -4.40
C ARG A 183 -22.41 12.42 -4.12
N LEU A 184 -21.64 11.93 -5.08
CA LEU A 184 -20.85 10.72 -4.97
C LEU A 184 -19.46 10.98 -5.56
N PHE A 185 -18.44 10.32 -5.01
CA PHE A 185 -17.07 10.32 -5.48
C PHE A 185 -16.66 8.88 -5.78
N PRO A 186 -17.00 8.32 -6.96
CA PRO A 186 -16.34 7.13 -7.45
C PRO A 186 -14.86 7.39 -7.71
N ASP A 187 -14.12 6.30 -7.72
CA ASP A 187 -12.69 6.28 -7.99
C ASP A 187 -12.44 5.98 -9.47
N TYR A 188 -11.36 6.53 -9.99
CA TYR A 188 -10.88 6.29 -11.34
C TYR A 188 -9.35 6.31 -11.37
N ILE A 189 -8.77 5.62 -12.35
CA ILE A 189 -7.33 5.43 -12.48
C ILE A 189 -6.82 6.22 -13.67
N LEU A 190 -5.67 6.86 -13.50
CA LEU A 190 -4.97 7.63 -14.54
C LEU A 190 -3.58 7.06 -14.78
N GLU A 191 -3.15 6.93 -16.02
CA GLU A 191 -1.74 6.78 -16.38
C GLU A 191 -1.19 8.11 -16.88
N VAL A 192 -0.10 8.58 -16.28
CA VAL A 192 0.62 9.80 -16.67
C VAL A 192 2.10 9.52 -16.87
N SER A 193 2.79 10.37 -17.62
CA SER A 193 4.22 10.22 -17.88
C SER A 193 4.98 11.51 -17.60
N PRO A 194 6.22 11.42 -17.06
CA PRO A 194 7.13 12.56 -16.98
C PRO A 194 7.36 13.27 -18.32
N ASP A 195 7.25 12.54 -19.43
CA ASP A 195 7.49 13.06 -20.79
C ASP A 195 6.24 13.67 -21.43
N SER A 196 5.03 13.39 -20.92
CA SER A 196 3.76 13.87 -21.49
C SER A 196 3.27 15.18 -20.87
N GLY A 197 4.02 15.74 -19.91
CA GLY A 197 3.62 16.92 -19.14
C GLY A 197 2.40 16.60 -18.26
N ASP A 198 1.32 17.35 -18.44
CA ASP A 198 0.05 17.16 -17.70
C ASP A 198 -0.95 16.27 -18.47
N SER A 199 -0.51 15.60 -19.55
CA SER A 199 -1.41 14.81 -20.40
C SER A 199 -1.61 13.41 -19.84
N VAL A 200 -2.87 13.05 -19.61
CA VAL A 200 -3.31 11.69 -19.31
C VAL A 200 -3.13 10.83 -20.55
N LEU A 201 -2.48 9.67 -20.39
CA LEU A 201 -2.17 8.73 -21.47
C LEU A 201 -3.19 7.59 -21.56
N TRP A 202 -3.70 7.16 -20.42
CA TRP A 202 -4.72 6.13 -20.27
C TRP A 202 -5.58 6.44 -19.04
N GLU A 203 -6.84 6.05 -19.06
CA GLU A 203 -7.74 6.19 -17.92
C GLU A 203 -8.78 5.07 -17.89
N TRP A 204 -9.20 4.71 -16.68
CA TRP A 204 -10.29 3.78 -16.40
C TRP A 204 -11.18 4.36 -15.32
N HIS A 205 -12.49 4.27 -15.49
CA HIS A 205 -13.47 4.84 -14.58
C HIS A 205 -14.41 3.76 -14.06
N ALA A 206 -14.47 3.57 -12.74
CA ALA A 206 -15.45 2.65 -12.15
C ALA A 206 -16.89 3.01 -12.53
N TRP A 207 -17.14 4.29 -12.83
CA TRP A 207 -18.44 4.81 -13.26
C TRP A 207 -18.93 4.26 -14.61
N ASP A 208 -18.05 3.72 -15.44
CA ASP A 208 -18.41 3.16 -16.75
C ASP A 208 -18.86 1.69 -16.65
N HIS A 209 -18.62 1.03 -15.51
CA HIS A 209 -18.85 -0.40 -15.29
C HIS A 209 -19.95 -0.69 -14.28
N LEU A 210 -21.03 0.10 -14.31
CA LEU A 210 -22.10 0.04 -13.30
C LEU A 210 -23.19 -0.98 -13.65
N ILE A 211 -23.78 -1.58 -12.62
CA ILE A 211 -25.06 -2.29 -12.65
C ILE A 211 -25.90 -1.85 -11.44
N GLN A 212 -27.22 -1.95 -11.52
CA GLN A 212 -28.13 -1.72 -10.39
C GLN A 212 -29.44 -2.49 -10.56
N ASP A 213 -30.12 -2.83 -9.47
CA ASP A 213 -31.44 -3.50 -9.49
C ASP A 213 -32.53 -2.72 -8.74
N PHE A 214 -32.30 -1.42 -8.51
CA PHE A 214 -33.17 -0.54 -7.73
C PHE A 214 -34.29 0.11 -8.55
N ASP A 215 -33.96 0.69 -9.71
CA ASP A 215 -34.92 1.41 -10.57
C ASP A 215 -34.86 0.89 -12.01
N GLU A 216 -35.86 0.10 -12.39
CA GLU A 216 -36.01 -0.51 -13.71
C GLU A 216 -36.15 0.48 -14.86
N THR A 217 -36.39 1.76 -14.56
CA THR A 217 -36.52 2.82 -15.56
C THR A 217 -35.21 3.52 -15.89
N LYS A 218 -34.13 3.21 -15.16
CA LYS A 218 -32.80 3.83 -15.32
C LYS A 218 -31.87 2.95 -16.14
N PRO A 219 -30.79 3.52 -16.71
CA PRO A 219 -29.69 2.74 -17.26
C PRO A 219 -29.14 1.73 -16.25
N ASN A 220 -28.37 0.78 -16.76
CA ASN A 220 -27.67 -0.23 -15.96
C ASN A 220 -28.58 -1.11 -15.09
N TYR A 221 -29.90 -1.09 -15.31
CA TYR A 221 -30.81 -1.99 -14.62
C TYR A 221 -30.59 -3.43 -15.06
N GLY A 222 -30.34 -4.34 -14.12
CA GLY A 222 -30.10 -5.74 -14.40
C GLY A 222 -30.15 -6.62 -13.15
N VAL A 223 -29.88 -7.91 -13.33
CA VAL A 223 -29.75 -8.85 -12.21
C VAL A 223 -28.28 -8.88 -11.81
N ILE A 224 -27.95 -8.31 -10.66
CA ILE A 224 -26.56 -8.14 -10.19
C ILE A 224 -25.79 -9.47 -10.17
N ALA A 225 -26.43 -10.54 -9.68
CA ALA A 225 -25.82 -11.87 -9.62
C ALA A 225 -25.46 -12.47 -11.00
N GLU A 226 -26.06 -11.99 -12.11
CA GLU A 226 -25.77 -12.44 -13.47
C GLU A 226 -24.61 -11.66 -14.13
N HIS A 227 -24.14 -10.59 -13.50
CA HIS A 227 -23.09 -9.70 -14.00
C HIS A 227 -22.01 -9.42 -12.94
N PRO A 228 -21.31 -10.46 -12.45
CA PRO A 228 -20.29 -10.29 -11.43
C PRO A 228 -19.13 -9.38 -11.87
N GLU A 229 -18.94 -9.20 -13.18
CA GLU A 229 -17.96 -8.30 -13.83
C GLU A 229 -18.29 -6.81 -13.70
N LEU A 230 -19.52 -6.47 -13.31
CA LEU A 230 -19.99 -5.09 -13.12
C LEU A 230 -20.10 -4.72 -11.63
N ILE A 231 -20.13 -3.42 -11.37
CA ILE A 231 -20.12 -2.82 -10.04
C ILE A 231 -21.54 -2.42 -9.66
N ASP A 232 -22.10 -3.05 -8.61
CA ASP A 232 -23.40 -2.66 -8.08
C ASP A 232 -23.35 -1.23 -7.52
N LEU A 233 -23.97 -0.29 -8.24
CA LEU A 233 -24.05 1.12 -7.88
C LEU A 233 -24.71 1.33 -6.51
N ASN A 234 -25.51 0.40 -6.03
CA ASN A 234 -26.24 0.51 -4.77
C ASN A 234 -25.64 -0.32 -3.64
N PHE A 235 -24.55 -1.05 -3.89
CA PHE A 235 -23.79 -1.65 -2.82
C PHE A 235 -23.03 -0.58 -2.03
N ASP A 236 -23.15 -0.65 -0.71
CA ASP A 236 -22.64 0.38 0.19
C ASP A 236 -22.41 -0.17 1.59
N THR A 237 -21.15 -0.25 2.01
CA THR A 237 -20.75 -0.61 3.39
C THR A 237 -20.45 0.63 4.24
N ARG A 238 -20.57 1.83 3.67
CA ARG A 238 -20.10 3.10 4.23
C ARG A 238 -21.23 4.06 4.58
N GLU A 239 -22.45 3.55 4.68
CA GLU A 239 -23.63 4.30 5.14
C GLU A 239 -23.89 5.59 4.33
N GLY A 240 -23.66 5.56 3.01
CA GLY A 240 -23.96 6.65 2.10
C GLY A 240 -22.93 7.79 2.08
N ILE A 241 -21.78 7.62 2.73
CA ILE A 241 -20.66 8.58 2.65
C ILE A 241 -20.29 8.78 1.16
N PRO A 242 -20.10 10.03 0.68
CA PRO A 242 -19.85 10.29 -0.74
C PRO A 242 -18.61 9.62 -1.32
N ASP A 243 -17.55 9.46 -0.53
CA ASP A 243 -16.36 8.67 -0.87
C ASP A 243 -16.77 7.18 -0.95
N TRP A 244 -17.04 6.70 -2.16
CA TRP A 244 -17.82 5.49 -2.35
C TRP A 244 -16.97 4.23 -2.34
N LEU A 245 -16.01 4.12 -3.27
CA LEU A 245 -15.19 2.92 -3.42
C LEU A 245 -14.00 2.93 -2.47
N HIS A 246 -13.39 4.10 -2.26
CA HIS A 246 -12.25 4.29 -1.37
C HIS A 246 -11.10 3.34 -1.71
N ILE A 247 -10.64 3.40 -2.96
CA ILE A 247 -9.46 2.66 -3.39
C ILE A 247 -8.26 3.17 -2.58
N ASN A 248 -7.54 2.23 -1.96
CA ASN A 248 -6.47 2.55 -1.03
C ASN A 248 -5.11 1.94 -1.39
N SER A 249 -5.05 1.06 -2.39
CA SER A 249 -3.82 0.63 -3.02
C SER A 249 -4.02 0.33 -4.49
N ILE A 250 -2.94 0.47 -5.26
CA ILE A 250 -2.88 0.11 -6.68
C ILE A 250 -1.57 -0.61 -6.97
N ASP A 251 -1.64 -1.73 -7.69
CA ASP A 251 -0.47 -2.47 -8.13
C ASP A 251 -0.58 -2.85 -9.62
N TYR A 252 0.55 -3.15 -10.26
CA TYR A 252 0.62 -3.44 -11.69
C TYR A 252 1.44 -4.69 -11.97
N HIS A 253 0.85 -5.63 -12.71
CA HIS A 253 1.54 -6.85 -13.13
C HIS A 253 2.05 -6.73 -14.58
N PRO A 254 3.36 -6.56 -14.83
CA PRO A 254 3.88 -6.23 -16.17
C PRO A 254 3.75 -7.35 -17.20
N GLN A 255 3.75 -8.62 -16.80
CA GLN A 255 3.61 -9.74 -17.71
C GLN A 255 2.15 -9.91 -18.17
N LEU A 256 1.19 -9.70 -17.27
CA LEU A 256 -0.23 -9.78 -17.58
C LEU A 256 -0.77 -8.49 -18.20
N ASP A 257 -0.14 -7.36 -17.91
CA ASP A 257 -0.61 -6.01 -18.25
C ASP A 257 -1.98 -5.73 -17.61
N GLN A 258 -2.02 -5.93 -16.30
CA GLN A 258 -3.23 -5.82 -15.46
C GLN A 258 -2.95 -4.96 -14.23
N ILE A 259 -3.99 -4.34 -13.71
CA ILE A 259 -3.95 -3.50 -12.51
C ILE A 259 -4.77 -4.16 -11.41
N MET A 260 -4.22 -4.22 -10.21
CA MET A 260 -4.94 -4.62 -9.00
C MET A 260 -5.31 -3.40 -8.18
N LEU A 261 -6.51 -3.41 -7.60
CA LEU A 261 -7.05 -2.35 -6.77
C LEU A 261 -7.55 -2.94 -5.46
N SER A 262 -7.16 -2.34 -4.33
CA SER A 262 -7.79 -2.63 -3.04
C SER A 262 -8.94 -1.65 -2.80
N VAL A 263 -10.16 -2.16 -2.75
CA VAL A 263 -11.40 -1.36 -2.70
C VAL A 263 -12.04 -1.49 -1.32
N LEU A 264 -11.71 -0.56 -0.43
CA LEU A 264 -12.12 -0.61 0.97
C LEU A 264 -13.64 -0.51 1.14
N GLY A 265 -14.31 0.32 0.35
CA GLY A 265 -15.76 0.52 0.44
C GLY A 265 -16.58 -0.71 0.06
N PHE A 266 -15.95 -1.70 -0.57
CA PHE A 266 -16.58 -2.96 -0.97
C PHE A 266 -16.08 -4.15 -0.17
N ASP A 267 -15.03 -3.98 0.63
CA ASP A 267 -14.28 -5.09 1.22
C ASP A 267 -13.78 -6.08 0.15
N GLU A 268 -13.30 -5.56 -0.99
CA GLU A 268 -12.86 -6.37 -2.14
C GLU A 268 -11.51 -5.95 -2.70
N ILE A 269 -10.83 -6.91 -3.32
CA ILE A 269 -9.72 -6.71 -4.26
C ILE A 269 -10.28 -6.87 -5.66
N TRP A 270 -9.98 -5.93 -6.56
CA TRP A 270 -10.37 -5.98 -7.98
C TRP A 270 -9.16 -6.08 -8.89
N ILE A 271 -9.31 -6.70 -10.06
CA ILE A 271 -8.31 -6.69 -11.13
C ILE A 271 -8.96 -6.27 -12.44
N ILE A 272 -8.34 -5.33 -13.15
CA ILE A 272 -8.79 -4.78 -14.43
C ILE A 272 -7.71 -4.92 -15.51
N ASP A 273 -8.13 -4.88 -16.78
CA ASP A 273 -7.24 -5.01 -17.94
C ASP A 273 -6.62 -3.65 -18.33
N HIS A 274 -5.30 -3.52 -18.19
CA HIS A 274 -4.57 -2.31 -18.57
C HIS A 274 -4.08 -2.35 -20.03
N SER A 275 -4.14 -3.51 -20.69
CA SER A 275 -3.73 -3.63 -22.11
C SER A 275 -4.71 -2.97 -23.09
N THR A 276 -5.76 -2.35 -22.58
CA THR A 276 -6.80 -1.59 -23.28
C THR A 276 -6.31 -0.20 -23.71
N THR A 277 -6.96 0.40 -24.71
CA THR A 277 -6.96 1.88 -24.81
C THR A 277 -7.97 2.50 -23.84
N SER A 278 -7.93 3.81 -23.58
CA SER A 278 -8.97 4.47 -22.76
C SER A 278 -10.39 4.21 -23.29
N GLU A 279 -10.58 4.16 -24.60
CA GLU A 279 -11.89 3.87 -25.20
C GLU A 279 -12.34 2.42 -24.99
N GLU A 280 -11.41 1.47 -25.02
CA GLU A 280 -11.69 0.07 -24.68
C GLU A 280 -11.93 -0.12 -23.18
N ALA A 281 -11.17 0.60 -22.35
CA ALA A 281 -11.30 0.63 -20.90
C ALA A 281 -12.66 1.18 -20.47
N ALA A 282 -13.22 2.17 -21.16
CA ALA A 282 -14.58 2.68 -20.89
C ALA A 282 -15.71 1.74 -21.38
N GLY A 283 -15.39 0.60 -21.98
CA GLY A 283 -16.35 -0.35 -22.53
C GLY A 283 -16.20 -1.77 -22.01
N HIS A 284 -17.00 -2.68 -22.57
CA HIS A 284 -17.09 -4.09 -22.16
C HIS A 284 -16.34 -5.06 -23.11
N VAL A 285 -15.56 -4.51 -24.06
CA VAL A 285 -14.86 -5.28 -25.10
C VAL A 285 -13.54 -4.61 -25.43
N GLY A 286 -12.48 -5.39 -25.52
CA GLY A 286 -11.12 -4.90 -25.80
C GLY A 286 -10.10 -5.51 -24.85
N GLY A 287 -8.85 -5.07 -24.95
CA GLY A 287 -7.76 -5.63 -24.16
C GLY A 287 -7.44 -7.10 -24.48
N ARG A 288 -6.45 -7.65 -23.77
CA ARG A 288 -6.00 -9.04 -23.92
C ARG A 288 -7.02 -10.04 -23.40
N SER A 289 -7.81 -9.64 -22.41
CA SER A 289 -8.85 -10.48 -21.80
C SER A 289 -10.18 -10.43 -22.57
N GLY A 290 -10.32 -9.49 -23.51
CA GLY A 290 -11.52 -9.32 -24.32
C GLY A 290 -12.72 -8.70 -23.60
N GLN A 291 -12.52 -8.20 -22.37
CA GLN A 291 -13.57 -7.68 -21.49
C GLN A 291 -13.55 -6.14 -21.34
N GLY A 292 -12.72 -5.43 -22.11
CA GLY A 292 -12.59 -3.98 -21.95
C GLY A 292 -12.14 -3.62 -20.54
N GLY A 293 -12.81 -2.68 -19.88
CA GLY A 293 -12.55 -2.31 -18.48
C GLY A 293 -13.40 -3.03 -17.44
N ASP A 294 -14.22 -4.01 -17.82
CA ASP A 294 -14.98 -4.78 -16.83
C ASP A 294 -14.04 -5.53 -15.88
N LEU A 295 -14.53 -5.85 -14.67
CA LEU A 295 -13.72 -6.54 -13.67
C LEU A 295 -13.34 -7.94 -14.17
N LEU A 296 -12.03 -8.19 -14.30
CA LEU A 296 -11.52 -9.53 -14.63
C LEU A 296 -11.60 -10.47 -13.43
N TYR A 297 -11.53 -9.89 -12.23
CA TYR A 297 -11.54 -10.57 -10.95
C TYR A 297 -12.05 -9.62 -9.87
N ARG A 298 -12.81 -10.17 -8.93
CA ARG A 298 -13.07 -9.54 -7.63
C ARG A 298 -13.09 -10.58 -6.53
N TRP A 299 -12.59 -10.22 -5.34
CA TRP A 299 -12.52 -11.15 -4.22
C TRP A 299 -12.57 -10.45 -2.88
N GLY A 300 -13.30 -11.01 -1.93
CA GLY A 300 -13.39 -10.49 -0.56
C GLY A 300 -14.81 -10.49 -0.03
N ASN A 301 -15.77 -9.96 -0.79
CA ASN A 301 -17.16 -9.79 -0.34
C ASN A 301 -18.19 -10.19 -1.41
N PRO A 302 -18.56 -11.48 -1.49
CA PRO A 302 -19.53 -11.95 -2.49
C PRO A 302 -20.93 -11.33 -2.40
N MET A 303 -21.27 -10.69 -1.28
CA MET A 303 -22.54 -9.95 -1.15
C MET A 303 -22.59 -8.74 -2.08
N ALA A 304 -21.43 -8.17 -2.44
CA ALA A 304 -21.31 -7.00 -3.31
C ALA A 304 -21.75 -7.24 -4.76
N TYR A 305 -21.97 -8.52 -5.12
CA TYR A 305 -22.55 -8.94 -6.38
C TYR A 305 -23.58 -10.06 -6.20
N GLN A 306 -24.22 -10.12 -5.03
CA GLN A 306 -25.33 -11.02 -4.71
C GLN A 306 -25.03 -12.53 -4.90
N GLN A 307 -23.77 -12.96 -4.73
CA GLN A 307 -23.33 -14.36 -4.87
C GLN A 307 -22.90 -15.01 -3.54
N GLY A 308 -23.27 -14.44 -2.41
CA GLY A 308 -23.03 -15.02 -1.09
C GLY A 308 -23.76 -14.29 0.03
N ASP A 309 -23.50 -14.68 1.26
CA ASP A 309 -24.01 -14.01 2.46
C ASP A 309 -22.87 -13.60 3.42
N VAL A 310 -23.24 -13.11 4.60
CA VAL A 310 -22.30 -12.63 5.62
C VAL A 310 -21.26 -13.68 6.06
N SER A 311 -21.54 -14.98 5.85
CA SER A 311 -20.62 -16.07 6.15
C SER A 311 -19.60 -16.34 5.04
N ASP A 312 -19.81 -15.79 3.84
CA ASP A 312 -18.90 -15.88 2.70
C ASP A 312 -17.93 -14.69 2.60
N GLN A 313 -18.16 -13.61 3.36
CA GLN A 313 -17.25 -12.47 3.39
C GLN A 313 -15.91 -12.87 4.03
N MET A 314 -14.82 -12.53 3.35
CA MET A 314 -13.46 -12.84 3.74
C MET A 314 -12.72 -11.58 4.21
N LEU A 315 -12.81 -10.47 3.49
CA LEU A 315 -12.07 -9.24 3.81
C LEU A 315 -12.92 -8.23 4.59
N PHE A 316 -12.25 -7.41 5.41
CA PHE A 316 -12.90 -6.41 6.25
C PHE A 316 -12.04 -5.14 6.36
N GLY A 317 -12.21 -4.22 5.43
CA GLY A 317 -11.53 -2.93 5.37
C GLY A 317 -10.04 -3.06 5.05
N GLN A 318 -9.69 -3.97 4.14
CA GLN A 318 -8.33 -4.32 3.76
C GLN A 318 -7.54 -3.14 3.15
N HIS A 319 -6.22 -3.24 3.18
CA HIS A 319 -5.27 -2.31 2.56
C HIS A 319 -4.13 -3.08 1.88
N ASP A 320 -3.44 -2.37 0.99
CA ASP A 320 -2.13 -2.79 0.46
C ASP A 320 -2.19 -4.15 -0.25
N ALA A 321 -3.21 -4.33 -1.10
CA ALA A 321 -3.29 -5.49 -1.97
C ALA A 321 -2.28 -5.33 -3.12
N HIS A 322 -1.38 -6.30 -3.28
CA HIS A 322 -0.35 -6.33 -4.31
C HIS A 322 0.02 -7.77 -4.69
N TRP A 323 0.60 -7.96 -5.87
CA TRP A 323 1.18 -9.25 -6.26
C TRP A 323 2.49 -9.51 -5.53
N VAL A 324 2.71 -10.76 -5.12
CA VAL A 324 3.99 -11.21 -4.61
C VAL A 324 4.89 -11.55 -5.81
N ASP A 325 5.59 -10.57 -6.36
CA ASP A 325 6.44 -10.73 -7.55
C ASP A 325 7.90 -10.25 -7.36
N ASP A 326 8.19 -9.57 -6.25
CA ASP A 326 9.55 -9.21 -5.81
C ASP A 326 10.42 -10.41 -5.42
N LEU A 327 9.81 -11.55 -5.14
CA LEU A 327 10.51 -12.79 -4.80
C LEU A 327 10.94 -13.51 -6.07
N ALA A 328 12.05 -14.25 -6.03
CA ALA A 328 12.45 -15.08 -7.17
C ALA A 328 11.31 -16.05 -7.51
N GLY A 329 10.97 -16.22 -8.80
CA GLY A 329 9.84 -17.05 -9.26
C GLY A 329 9.86 -18.54 -8.90
N THR A 330 10.82 -18.97 -8.07
CA THR A 330 10.82 -20.27 -7.40
C THR A 330 10.17 -20.25 -6.01
N ASP A 331 9.82 -19.07 -5.49
CA ASP A 331 9.09 -18.92 -4.24
C ASP A 331 7.67 -19.49 -4.41
N PRO A 332 7.18 -20.33 -3.48
CA PRO A 332 5.85 -20.94 -3.60
C PRO A 332 4.69 -19.93 -3.59
N PHE A 333 4.93 -18.69 -3.17
CA PHE A 333 3.94 -17.62 -3.13
C PHE A 333 4.07 -16.64 -4.30
N TYR A 334 5.04 -16.84 -5.20
CA TYR A 334 5.20 -15.97 -6.36
C TYR A 334 3.93 -15.93 -7.22
N GLY A 335 3.47 -14.72 -7.55
CA GLY A 335 2.25 -14.46 -8.32
C GLY A 335 0.95 -14.58 -7.51
N GLN A 336 1.00 -14.95 -6.24
CA GLN A 336 -0.16 -14.80 -5.34
C GLN A 336 -0.37 -13.33 -4.98
N ILE A 337 -1.53 -13.02 -4.41
CA ILE A 337 -1.87 -11.70 -3.92
C ILE A 337 -1.60 -11.65 -2.42
N ALA A 338 -0.80 -10.69 -1.97
CA ALA A 338 -0.68 -10.34 -0.57
C ALA A 338 -1.64 -9.19 -0.24
N VAL A 339 -2.26 -9.23 0.94
CA VAL A 339 -3.17 -8.17 1.41
C VAL A 339 -3.16 -8.08 2.93
N PHE A 340 -3.30 -6.87 3.47
CA PHE A 340 -3.47 -6.64 4.90
C PHE A 340 -4.95 -6.41 5.21
N ASP A 341 -5.60 -7.37 5.88
CA ASP A 341 -6.98 -7.26 6.34
C ASP A 341 -7.04 -6.61 7.72
N ASN A 342 -7.51 -5.36 7.77
CA ASN A 342 -7.47 -4.54 8.97
C ASN A 342 -8.41 -5.05 10.06
N ASN A 343 -9.56 -5.63 9.70
CA ASN A 343 -10.61 -6.00 10.64
C ASN A 343 -11.00 -7.48 10.57
N TYR A 344 -10.07 -8.36 10.16
CA TYR A 344 -10.26 -9.81 10.08
C TYR A 344 -11.02 -10.39 11.28
N ARG A 345 -10.75 -9.89 12.50
CA ARG A 345 -11.56 -10.14 13.71
C ARG A 345 -11.66 -8.87 14.56
N PRO A 346 -12.65 -8.75 15.49
CA PRO A 346 -12.87 -7.54 16.30
C PRO A 346 -11.67 -6.96 17.07
N GLU A 347 -10.55 -7.70 17.17
CA GLU A 347 -9.32 -7.27 17.84
C GLU A 347 -8.04 -7.67 17.06
N PHE A 348 -8.17 -8.18 15.83
CA PHE A 348 -7.02 -8.66 15.06
C PHE A 348 -7.09 -8.22 13.60
N SER A 349 -5.98 -7.67 13.12
CA SER A 349 -5.66 -7.59 11.70
C SER A 349 -4.85 -8.81 11.28
N ALA A 350 -4.86 -9.13 10.00
CA ALA A 350 -4.12 -10.27 9.45
C ALA A 350 -3.53 -9.95 8.08
N GLY A 351 -2.38 -10.55 7.77
CA GLY A 351 -1.89 -10.63 6.40
C GLY A 351 -2.41 -11.91 5.76
N HIS A 352 -2.88 -11.83 4.52
CA HIS A 352 -3.35 -12.98 3.75
C HIS A 352 -2.57 -13.13 2.45
N LEU A 353 -2.45 -14.38 2.01
CA LEU A 353 -1.98 -14.74 0.68
C LEU A 353 -3.14 -15.42 -0.06
N ILE A 354 -3.42 -14.98 -1.28
CA ILE A 354 -4.56 -15.42 -2.09
C ILE A 354 -4.04 -15.88 -3.45
N ASP A 355 -4.34 -17.12 -3.81
CA ASP A 355 -4.10 -17.63 -5.16
C ASP A 355 -5.33 -17.35 -6.05
N ALA A 356 -5.28 -16.26 -6.82
CA ALA A 356 -6.36 -15.82 -7.70
C ALA A 356 -6.69 -16.84 -8.82
N SER A 357 -5.92 -17.93 -8.97
CA SER A 357 -6.24 -19.03 -9.88
C SER A 357 -6.37 -18.55 -11.34
N PHE A 358 -5.39 -17.79 -11.82
CA PHE A 358 -5.36 -17.28 -13.20
C PHE A 358 -4.97 -18.37 -14.20
N ASP A 359 -5.82 -18.62 -15.20
CA ASP A 359 -5.53 -19.54 -16.30
C ASP A 359 -4.87 -18.80 -17.47
N THR A 360 -3.56 -19.02 -17.62
CA THR A 360 -2.77 -18.41 -18.70
C THR A 360 -3.16 -18.86 -20.10
N LEU A 361 -3.85 -20.00 -20.28
CA LEU A 361 -4.28 -20.49 -21.59
C LEU A 361 -5.52 -19.73 -22.07
N THR A 362 -6.45 -19.43 -21.17
CA THR A 362 -7.70 -18.72 -21.48
C THR A 362 -7.61 -17.23 -21.18
N GLN A 363 -6.53 -16.76 -20.52
CA GLN A 363 -6.36 -15.38 -20.06
C GLN A 363 -7.51 -14.93 -19.14
N SER A 364 -7.93 -15.81 -18.23
CA SER A 364 -9.08 -15.55 -17.36
C SER A 364 -8.86 -16.10 -15.95
N TYR A 365 -9.46 -15.45 -14.97
CA TYR A 365 -9.53 -15.96 -13.60
C TYR A 365 -10.62 -17.03 -13.48
N LEU A 366 -10.31 -18.14 -12.79
CA LEU A 366 -11.25 -19.24 -12.65
C LEU A 366 -12.38 -18.91 -11.67
N MET A 367 -13.58 -19.41 -11.98
CA MET A 367 -14.76 -19.25 -11.13
C MET A 367 -15.35 -20.59 -10.71
N ASP A 368 -15.97 -20.62 -9.53
CA ASP A 368 -16.84 -21.70 -9.07
C ASP A 368 -18.16 -21.11 -8.57
N GLN A 369 -19.28 -21.65 -9.08
CA GLN A 369 -20.64 -21.22 -8.73
C GLN A 369 -20.87 -19.69 -8.80
N GLY A 370 -20.32 -19.02 -9.82
CA GLY A 370 -20.51 -17.58 -10.01
C GLY A 370 -19.60 -16.69 -9.16
N ARG A 371 -18.65 -17.26 -8.40
CA ARG A 371 -17.63 -16.53 -7.64
C ARG A 371 -16.24 -16.83 -8.19
N TRP A 372 -15.36 -15.84 -8.23
CA TRP A 372 -13.95 -16.08 -8.54
C TRP A 372 -13.28 -16.88 -7.42
N LEU A 373 -12.40 -17.80 -7.81
CA LEU A 373 -11.62 -18.61 -6.90
C LEU A 373 -10.47 -17.80 -6.27
N PRO A 374 -10.09 -18.11 -5.02
CA PRO A 374 -10.57 -19.23 -4.20
C PRO A 374 -11.84 -18.85 -3.41
N ILE A 375 -12.74 -19.80 -3.14
CA ILE A 375 -13.94 -19.52 -2.32
C ILE A 375 -13.67 -19.43 -0.81
N SER A 376 -12.43 -19.63 -0.37
CA SER A 376 -11.98 -19.49 1.02
C SER A 376 -10.48 -19.22 1.08
N TYR A 377 -9.98 -18.73 2.21
CA TYR A 377 -8.54 -18.76 2.49
C TYR A 377 -7.95 -20.17 2.32
N THR A 378 -6.72 -20.22 1.85
CA THR A 378 -5.91 -21.44 1.69
C THR A 378 -5.17 -21.83 2.96
#